data_AF-A0A924GIP1-F1
#
_entry.id   AF-A0A924GIP1-F1
#
_cell.length_a   1.000
_cell.length_b   1.000
_cell.length_c   1.000
_cell.angle_alpha   90.00
_cell.angle_beta   90.00
_cell.angle_gamma   90.00
#
_symmetry.space_group_name_H-M   'P 1'
#
loop_
_entity.id
_entity.type
_entity.pdbx_description
1 polymer ?
#
loop_
_entity_poly.entity_id
_entity_poly.type
_entity_poly.pdbx_seq_one_letter_code
_entity_poly.pdbx_strand_id
1 'polypeptide(L)'
;MHQQVTVPVFVPAFPPIVATIRDDSSGELIVNGTALPLQADSVALLRAGVIARCSATARRVKRPVRIQVTDVAGSYKLAIHPDAYVQVLNTDGTVPDPPSADLRIIGHSPCRHCHASTVLNSIICPDCGIQDPHNVQTAPASARPGSDTNVIDTALVDELLLQWSAAVDSPPRAARDLLEENSCLVTRSPQRSRPQLHFDTGQTVTIESTALLGRKPTPDPDELVAALISVIDHSFTVSKTHLLLEWLDSTLWVTDRHSANGVDLQRNGDSPTVLEPDVPFQLRDGDQVVLGELRCTVSIKTGASDRGGSRE
;
A
#
# COMPACT_ATOMS: atom_id res chain seq x y z
N MET A 1 -26.64 15.38 -22.02
CA MET A 1 -26.18 14.65 -20.83
C MET A 1 -24.71 14.34 -21.03
N HIS A 2 -23.81 15.17 -20.49
CA HIS A 2 -22.38 14.91 -20.58
C HIS A 2 -22.05 13.80 -19.57
N GLN A 3 -21.73 12.62 -20.09
CA GLN A 3 -21.19 11.52 -19.32
C GLN A 3 -19.81 11.97 -18.81
N GLN A 4 -19.73 12.36 -17.54
CA GLN A 4 -18.45 12.60 -16.89
C GLN A 4 -17.66 11.29 -16.96
N VAL A 5 -16.59 11.31 -17.74
CA VAL A 5 -15.63 10.21 -17.78
C VAL A 5 -14.96 10.19 -16.41
N THR A 6 -15.38 9.25 -15.58
CA THR A 6 -14.84 9.01 -14.24
C THR A 6 -13.41 8.52 -14.42
N VAL A 7 -12.40 9.37 -14.15
CA VAL A 7 -11.00 8.97 -14.26
C VAL A 7 -10.67 8.11 -13.04
N PRO A 8 -10.29 6.84 -13.20
CA PRO A 8 -9.93 6.00 -12.07
C PRO A 8 -8.71 6.58 -11.36
N VAL A 9 -8.78 6.68 -10.03
CA VAL A 9 -7.70 7.22 -9.21
C VAL A 9 -6.80 6.07 -8.79
N PHE A 10 -5.52 6.14 -9.16
CA PHE A 10 -4.53 5.17 -8.71
C PHE A 10 -4.16 5.42 -7.24
N VAL A 11 -4.20 4.37 -6.41
CA VAL A 11 -3.83 4.44 -4.99
C VAL A 11 -2.48 3.75 -4.78
N PRO A 12 -1.40 4.49 -4.48
CA PRO A 12 -0.08 3.90 -4.31
C PRO A 12 -0.06 2.87 -3.17
N ALA A 13 0.72 1.80 -3.35
CA ALA A 13 0.86 0.74 -2.36
C ALA A 13 1.73 1.11 -1.15
N PHE A 14 2.48 2.21 -1.24
CA PHE A 14 3.16 2.81 -0.09
C PHE A 14 2.20 3.75 0.66
N PRO A 15 2.25 3.85 2.00
CA PRO A 15 2.94 2.94 2.91
C PRO A 15 2.34 1.52 2.83
N PRO A 16 3.12 0.43 2.92
CA PRO A 16 2.55 -0.91 3.02
C PRO A 16 1.79 -1.02 4.33
N ILE A 17 0.48 -1.23 4.21
CA ILE A 17 -0.42 -1.46 5.34
C ILE A 17 -1.09 -2.83 5.16
N VAL A 18 -0.91 -3.70 6.15
CA VAL A 18 -1.56 -5.00 6.22
C VAL A 18 -2.26 -5.13 7.56
N ALA A 19 -3.53 -5.49 7.57
CA ALA A 19 -4.27 -5.83 8.78
C ALA A 19 -4.67 -7.30 8.75
N THR A 20 -4.47 -7.98 9.86
CA THR A 20 -5.04 -9.29 10.14
C THR A 20 -6.01 -9.14 11.31
N ILE A 21 -7.26 -9.50 11.10
CA ILE A 21 -8.33 -9.47 12.10
C ILE A 21 -8.77 -10.92 12.32
N ARG A 22 -8.78 -11.34 13.59
CA ARG A 22 -9.14 -12.69 14.01
C ARG A 22 -10.56 -12.68 14.60
N ASP A 23 -11.17 -13.85 14.69
CA ASP A 23 -12.50 -14.05 15.27
C ASP A 23 -12.57 -13.76 16.78
N ASP A 24 -11.45 -13.94 17.48
CA ASP A 24 -11.28 -13.64 18.92
C ASP A 24 -11.19 -12.14 19.26
N SER A 25 -11.50 -11.25 18.30
CA SER A 25 -11.38 -9.79 18.45
C SER A 25 -9.95 -9.32 18.80
N SER A 26 -8.95 -10.12 18.47
CA SER A 26 -7.54 -9.71 18.36
C SER A 26 -7.15 -9.48 16.91
N GLY A 27 -6.07 -8.74 16.71
CA GLY A 27 -5.55 -8.49 15.38
C GLY A 27 -4.11 -7.99 15.40
N GLU A 28 -3.60 -7.78 14.20
CA GLU A 28 -2.30 -7.18 13.99
C GLU A 28 -2.39 -6.23 12.82
N LEU A 29 -1.92 -5.01 13.01
CA LEU A 29 -1.80 -4.00 11.96
C LEU A 29 -0.33 -3.72 11.73
N ILE A 30 0.16 -4.08 10.55
CA ILE A 30 1.52 -3.80 10.13
C ILE A 30 1.49 -2.52 9.29
N VAL A 31 2.15 -1.47 9.76
CA VAL A 31 2.33 -0.22 9.01
C VAL A 31 3.83 -0.01 8.80
N ASN A 32 4.28 0.06 7.55
CA ASN A 32 5.71 0.21 7.24
C ASN A 32 6.60 -0.86 7.89
N GLY A 33 6.11 -2.10 8.00
CA GLY A 33 6.83 -3.20 8.64
C GLY A 33 6.75 -3.21 10.18
N THR A 34 6.25 -2.15 10.81
CA THR A 34 6.02 -2.11 12.26
C THR A 34 4.71 -2.81 12.59
N ALA A 35 4.80 -3.95 13.27
CA ALA A 35 3.66 -4.67 13.81
C ALA A 35 3.05 -3.96 15.02
N LEU A 36 1.76 -3.64 14.94
CA LEU A 36 0.97 -3.05 16.00
C LEU A 36 -0.07 -4.10 16.44
N PRO A 37 0.06 -4.68 17.64
CA PRO A 37 -0.92 -5.63 18.14
C PRO A 37 -2.22 -4.90 18.46
N LEU A 38 -3.34 -5.42 17.98
CA LEU A 38 -4.67 -4.84 18.16
C LEU A 38 -5.54 -5.73 19.03
N GLN A 39 -6.35 -5.12 19.89
CA GLN A 39 -7.38 -5.80 20.68
C GLN A 39 -8.59 -4.87 20.85
N ALA A 40 -9.79 -5.41 20.72
CA ALA A 40 -11.02 -4.71 21.09
C ALA A 40 -12.05 -5.70 21.65
N ASP A 41 -13.17 -5.16 22.15
CA ASP A 41 -14.27 -5.97 22.69
C ASP A 41 -15.10 -6.67 21.59
N SER A 42 -14.91 -6.27 20.33
CA SER A 42 -15.52 -6.93 19.18
C SER A 42 -14.71 -6.73 17.90
N VAL A 43 -14.91 -7.64 16.94
CA VAL A 43 -14.38 -7.52 15.57
C VAL A 43 -14.82 -6.22 14.89
N ALA A 44 -16.03 -5.73 15.17
CA ALA A 44 -16.53 -4.46 14.62
C ALA A 44 -15.71 -3.26 15.12
N LEU A 45 -15.37 -3.24 16.41
CA LEU A 45 -14.51 -2.21 16.99
C LEU A 45 -13.07 -2.29 16.46
N LEU A 46 -12.55 -3.50 16.24
CA LEU A 46 -11.25 -3.68 15.57
C LEU A 46 -11.25 -3.08 14.17
N ARG A 47 -12.28 -3.37 13.35
CA ARG A 47 -12.40 -2.81 11.99
C ARG A 47 -12.45 -1.28 12.03
N ALA A 48 -13.26 -0.72 12.92
CA ALA A 48 -13.34 0.72 13.15
C ALA A 48 -11.98 1.34 13.51
N GLY A 49 -11.25 0.71 14.44
CA GLY A 49 -9.92 1.17 14.86
C GLY A 49 -8.87 1.07 13.76
N VAL A 50 -8.90 0.01 12.95
CA VAL A 50 -8.05 -0.12 11.75
C VAL A 50 -8.34 1.02 10.76
N ILE A 51 -9.61 1.29 10.47
CA ILE A 51 -10.00 2.39 9.57
C ILE A 51 -9.54 3.74 10.11
N ALA A 52 -9.81 4.02 11.38
CA ALA A 52 -9.41 5.27 12.02
C ALA A 52 -7.89 5.47 11.96
N ARG A 53 -7.09 4.43 12.25
CA ARG A 53 -5.62 4.46 12.16
C ARG A 53 -5.11 4.66 10.74
N CYS A 54 -5.72 3.99 9.76
CA CYS A 54 -5.36 4.15 8.35
C CYS A 54 -5.73 5.54 7.84
N SER A 55 -6.88 6.09 8.24
CA SER A 55 -7.27 7.47 7.91
C SER A 55 -6.29 8.50 8.48
N ALA A 56 -5.75 8.26 9.69
CA ALA A 56 -4.70 9.11 10.26
C ALA A 56 -3.40 9.04 9.44
N THR A 57 -3.05 7.84 8.97
CA THR A 57 -1.91 7.66 8.06
C THR A 57 -2.15 8.37 6.73
N ALA A 58 -3.35 8.25 6.15
CA ALA A 58 -3.77 8.93 4.93
C ALA A 58 -3.73 10.46 5.05
N ARG A 59 -4.16 11.01 6.19
CA ARG A 59 -4.04 12.45 6.49
C ARG A 59 -2.58 12.90 6.47
N ARG A 60 -1.68 12.13 7.08
CA ARG A 60 -0.25 12.44 7.11
C ARG A 60 0.38 12.45 5.71
N VAL A 61 0.01 11.48 4.86
CA VAL A 61 0.51 11.43 3.46
C VAL A 61 -0.31 12.27 2.48
N LYS A 62 -1.36 12.96 2.95
CA LYS A 62 -2.29 13.79 2.16
C LYS A 62 -2.92 13.10 0.94
N ARG A 63 -3.11 11.78 1.01
CA ARG A 63 -3.71 10.97 -0.07
C ARG A 63 -4.32 9.69 0.50
N PRO A 64 -5.21 8.98 -0.23
CA PRO A 64 -5.65 7.66 0.18
C PRO A 64 -4.48 6.67 0.33
N VAL A 65 -4.64 5.76 1.28
CA VAL A 65 -3.69 4.66 1.52
C VAL A 65 -4.32 3.34 1.13
N ARG A 66 -3.51 2.47 0.53
CA ARG A 66 -3.87 1.09 0.24
C ARG A 66 -3.66 0.24 1.49
N ILE A 67 -4.65 -0.58 1.83
CA ILE A 67 -4.56 -1.58 2.88
C ILE A 67 -4.99 -2.94 2.34
N GLN A 68 -4.28 -3.99 2.75
CA GLN A 68 -4.74 -5.37 2.62
C GLN A 68 -5.27 -5.84 3.98
N VAL A 69 -6.54 -6.19 4.04
CA VAL A 69 -7.18 -6.71 5.25
C VAL A 69 -7.45 -8.19 5.05
N THR A 70 -7.03 -9.03 6.00
CA THR A 70 -7.48 -10.42 6.11
C THR A 70 -8.32 -10.53 7.36
N ASP A 71 -9.57 -10.91 7.19
CA ASP A 71 -10.58 -11.01 8.24
C ASP A 71 -11.28 -12.37 8.13
N VAL A 72 -12.11 -12.71 9.12
CA VAL A 72 -12.91 -13.94 9.16
C VAL A 72 -13.82 -14.10 7.93
N ALA A 73 -14.23 -12.97 7.33
CA ALA A 73 -15.08 -12.93 6.15
C ALA A 73 -14.31 -13.09 4.83
N GLY A 74 -12.99 -12.90 4.83
CA GLY A 74 -12.14 -12.99 3.65
C GLY A 74 -11.02 -11.95 3.60
N SER A 75 -10.31 -11.93 2.48
CA SER A 75 -9.24 -10.97 2.21
C SER A 75 -9.70 -9.88 1.26
N TYR A 76 -9.46 -8.63 1.63
CA TYR A 76 -9.87 -7.43 0.89
C TYR A 76 -8.68 -6.52 0.63
N LYS A 77 -8.64 -5.88 -0.53
CA LYS A 77 -7.77 -4.73 -0.80
C LYS A 77 -8.66 -3.49 -0.80
N LEU A 78 -8.35 -2.53 0.05
CA LEU A 78 -9.15 -1.32 0.24
C LEU A 78 -8.28 -0.08 0.07
N ALA A 79 -8.91 1.01 -0.36
CA ALA A 79 -8.38 2.36 -0.24
C ALA A 79 -9.09 3.08 0.91
N ILE A 80 -8.31 3.63 1.83
CA ILE A 80 -8.83 4.43 2.94
C ILE A 80 -8.38 5.87 2.77
N HIS A 81 -9.34 6.78 2.70
CA HIS A 81 -9.12 8.20 2.49
C HIS A 81 -8.81 8.94 3.80
N PRO A 82 -8.25 10.17 3.73
CA PRO A 82 -7.97 11.00 4.91
C PRO A 82 -9.19 11.31 5.79
N ASP A 83 -10.39 11.29 5.21
CA ASP A 83 -11.68 11.51 5.86
C ASP A 83 -12.30 10.21 6.42
N ALA A 84 -11.58 9.09 6.37
CA ALA A 84 -12.04 7.74 6.74
C ALA A 84 -13.10 7.13 5.80
N TYR A 85 -13.29 7.70 4.60
CA TYR A 85 -14.05 7.05 3.54
C TYR A 85 -13.30 5.81 3.01
N VAL A 86 -14.02 4.71 2.78
CA VAL A 86 -13.45 3.42 2.37
C VAL A 86 -13.99 3.02 1.00
N GLN A 87 -13.08 2.64 0.10
CA GLN A 87 -13.41 2.10 -1.21
C GLN A 87 -12.73 0.73 -1.40
N VAL A 88 -13.40 -0.17 -2.14
CA VAL A 88 -12.77 -1.41 -2.59
C VAL A 88 -11.79 -1.07 -3.70
N LEU A 89 -10.57 -1.62 -3.57
CA LEU A 89 -9.52 -1.43 -4.56
C LEU A 89 -9.66 -2.47 -5.66
N ASN A 90 -9.60 -2.01 -6.92
CA ASN A 90 -9.53 -2.88 -8.07
C ASN A 90 -8.20 -3.65 -8.10
N THR A 91 -8.14 -4.71 -8.89
CA THR A 91 -6.94 -5.56 -9.01
C THR A 91 -5.72 -4.80 -9.54
N ASP A 92 -5.95 -3.75 -10.33
CA ASP A 92 -4.96 -2.83 -10.90
C ASP A 92 -4.52 -1.71 -9.94
N GLY A 93 -5.03 -1.69 -8.71
CA GLY A 93 -4.69 -0.67 -7.72
C GLY A 93 -5.44 0.65 -7.88
N THR A 94 -6.48 0.69 -8.71
CA THR A 94 -7.32 1.87 -8.87
C THR A 94 -8.58 1.82 -8.01
N VAL A 95 -9.15 2.99 -7.74
CA VAL A 95 -10.51 3.16 -7.24
C VAL A 95 -11.32 4.00 -8.23
N PRO A 96 -12.66 3.81 -8.28
CA PRO A 96 -13.53 4.77 -8.94
C PRO A 96 -13.31 6.18 -8.34
N ASP A 97 -13.44 7.22 -9.16
CA ASP A 97 -13.35 8.60 -8.70
C ASP A 97 -14.28 8.78 -7.47
N PRO A 98 -13.73 9.15 -6.31
CA PRO A 98 -14.53 9.26 -5.12
C PRO A 98 -15.52 10.44 -5.27
N PRO A 99 -16.75 10.32 -4.76
CA PRO A 99 -17.69 11.43 -4.76
C PRO A 99 -17.11 12.61 -3.96
N SER A 100 -17.66 13.80 -4.17
CA SER A 100 -17.32 14.99 -3.37
C SER A 100 -17.41 14.67 -1.88
N ALA A 101 -16.54 15.28 -1.07
CA ALA A 101 -16.39 14.95 0.35
C ALA A 101 -17.72 14.96 1.13
N ASP A 102 -18.63 15.89 0.79
CA ASP A 102 -19.94 16.04 1.42
C ASP A 102 -20.90 14.86 1.18
N LEU A 103 -20.62 14.03 0.18
CA LEU A 103 -21.43 12.85 -0.19
C LEU A 103 -20.79 11.53 0.31
N ARG A 104 -19.61 11.59 0.95
CA ARG A 104 -18.92 10.40 1.43
C ARG A 104 -19.53 9.94 2.74
N ILE A 105 -19.96 8.68 2.77
CA ILE A 105 -20.50 8.06 3.98
C ILE A 105 -19.33 7.65 4.87
N ILE A 106 -19.21 8.32 6.02
CA ILE A 106 -18.20 8.02 7.04
C ILE A 106 -18.90 7.27 8.19
N GLY A 107 -18.33 6.14 8.58
CA GLY A 107 -18.85 5.35 9.69
C GLY A 107 -18.70 6.05 11.05
N HIS A 108 -19.47 5.57 12.02
CA HIS A 108 -19.33 5.93 13.43
C HIS A 108 -18.93 4.70 14.23
N SER A 109 -18.23 4.92 15.34
CA SER A 109 -17.85 3.89 16.31
C SER A 109 -17.90 4.50 17.71
N PRO A 110 -18.17 3.73 18.77
CA PRO A 110 -18.10 4.25 20.13
C PRO A 110 -16.68 4.66 20.51
N CYS A 111 -16.55 5.75 21.25
CA CYS A 111 -15.30 6.20 21.85
C CYS A 111 -14.78 5.17 22.89
N ARG A 112 -13.49 4.85 22.86
CA ARG A 112 -12.84 3.91 23.80
C ARG A 112 -12.90 4.30 25.28
N HIS A 113 -13.30 5.54 25.60
CA HIS A 113 -13.32 6.06 26.96
C HIS A 113 -14.71 6.34 27.49
N CYS A 114 -15.53 7.10 26.75
CA CYS A 114 -16.90 7.45 27.16
C CYS A 114 -17.99 6.68 26.42
N HIS A 115 -17.63 5.84 25.44
CA HIS A 115 -18.54 5.05 24.60
C HIS A 115 -19.54 5.85 23.75
N ALA A 116 -19.44 7.19 23.74
CA ALA A 116 -20.25 8.03 22.88
C ALA A 116 -19.93 7.77 21.39
N SER A 117 -20.97 7.73 20.56
CA SER A 117 -20.84 7.50 19.12
C SER A 117 -20.08 8.65 18.47
N THR A 118 -18.93 8.34 17.88
CA THR A 118 -18.01 9.34 17.30
C THR A 118 -17.67 8.94 15.86
N VAL A 119 -17.56 9.92 14.95
CA VAL A 119 -17.14 9.68 13.56
C VAL A 119 -15.72 9.09 13.50
N LEU A 120 -15.46 8.20 12.54
CA LEU A 120 -14.19 7.47 12.44
C LEU A 120 -12.96 8.35 12.14
N ASN A 121 -13.15 9.55 11.59
CA ASN A 121 -12.08 10.50 11.31
C ASN A 121 -11.76 11.46 12.46
N SER A 122 -12.50 11.40 13.58
CA SER A 122 -12.23 12.24 14.76
C SER A 122 -10.86 11.95 15.35
N ILE A 123 -10.06 13.01 15.51
CA ILE A 123 -8.78 12.97 16.23
C ILE A 123 -9.00 13.11 17.74
N ILE A 124 -10.05 13.83 18.14
CA ILE A 124 -10.43 14.08 19.53
C ILE A 124 -11.92 13.74 19.69
N CYS A 125 -12.29 13.04 20.76
CA CYS A 125 -13.70 12.81 21.08
C CYS A 125 -14.40 14.13 21.45
N PRO A 126 -15.54 14.46 20.82
CA PRO A 126 -16.26 15.70 21.13
C PRO A 126 -16.85 15.71 22.55
N ASP A 127 -17.20 14.55 23.10
CA ASP A 127 -17.89 14.45 24.39
C ASP A 127 -16.93 14.43 25.59
N CYS A 128 -15.81 13.70 25.49
CA CYS A 128 -14.89 13.51 26.62
C CYS A 128 -13.46 14.03 26.38
N GLY A 129 -13.14 14.52 25.18
CA GLY A 129 -11.84 15.12 24.88
C GLY A 129 -10.66 14.14 24.74
N ILE A 130 -10.89 12.81 24.76
CA ILE A 130 -9.80 11.84 24.58
C ILE A 130 -9.23 11.91 23.16
N GLN A 131 -7.91 11.83 23.04
CA GLN A 131 -7.23 11.70 21.75
C GLN A 131 -7.34 10.27 21.18
N ASP A 132 -7.50 10.18 19.86
CA ASP A 132 -7.68 8.95 19.08
C ASP A 132 -8.83 8.06 19.60
N PRO A 133 -10.08 8.54 19.65
CA PRO A 133 -11.21 7.85 20.28
C PRO A 133 -11.40 6.39 19.86
N HIS A 134 -10.95 6.00 18.67
CA HIS A 134 -11.08 4.65 18.10
C HIS A 134 -9.79 3.81 18.19
N ASN A 135 -8.79 4.22 18.97
CA ASN A 135 -7.55 3.45 19.10
C ASN A 135 -7.80 2.08 19.74
N VAL A 136 -7.40 1.02 19.05
CA VAL A 136 -7.48 -0.39 19.47
C VAL A 136 -6.09 -1.03 19.63
N GLN A 137 -5.03 -0.24 19.54
CA GLN A 137 -3.66 -0.74 19.71
C GLN A 137 -3.42 -1.09 21.17
N THR A 138 -2.95 -2.31 21.42
CA THR A 138 -2.44 -2.72 22.72
C THR A 138 -1.02 -2.23 22.91
N ALA A 139 -0.66 -1.90 24.16
CA ALA A 139 0.73 -1.61 24.49
C ALA A 139 1.61 -2.84 24.15
N PRO A 140 2.87 -2.65 23.72
CA PRO A 140 3.79 -3.75 23.50
C PRO A 140 3.91 -4.60 24.78
N ALA A 141 4.09 -5.91 24.60
CA ALA A 141 4.09 -6.92 25.67
C ALA A 141 5.08 -6.66 26.84
N SER A 142 5.99 -5.69 26.70
CA SER A 142 6.89 -5.22 27.75
C SER A 142 6.24 -4.37 28.85
N ALA A 143 4.96 -4.01 28.74
CA ALA A 143 4.23 -3.25 29.76
C ALA A 143 2.94 -3.98 30.17
N ARG A 144 3.06 -5.07 30.95
CA ARG A 144 1.92 -5.68 31.65
C ARG A 144 2.11 -5.53 33.17
N PRO A 145 1.15 -4.93 33.89
CA PRO A 145 0.63 -5.51 35.12
C PRO A 145 -0.57 -6.40 34.78
N GLY A 146 -0.83 -7.37 35.66
CA GLY A 146 -1.67 -8.54 35.44
C GLY A 146 -3.12 -8.28 35.04
N SER A 147 -3.69 -9.36 34.51
CA SER A 147 -5.09 -9.60 34.19
C SER A 147 -6.07 -9.06 35.24
N ASP A 148 -7.21 -8.55 34.77
CA ASP A 148 -8.51 -8.91 35.34
C ASP A 148 -9.57 -8.93 34.22
N THR A 149 -10.25 -10.07 34.13
CA THR A 149 -11.42 -10.34 33.29
C THR A 149 -12.58 -9.45 33.74
N ASN A 150 -13.29 -8.81 32.81
CA ASN A 150 -14.66 -8.37 33.07
C ASN A 150 -15.56 -8.48 31.84
N VAL A 151 -16.74 -9.03 32.09
CA VAL A 151 -17.82 -9.38 31.16
C VAL A 151 -18.65 -8.12 30.85
N ILE A 152 -19.08 -7.92 29.60
CA ILE A 152 -20.12 -6.94 29.26
C ILE A 152 -21.23 -7.57 28.40
N ASP A 153 -22.45 -7.22 28.79
CA ASP A 153 -23.79 -7.73 28.48
C ASP A 153 -24.24 -7.49 27.01
N THR A 154 -24.88 -8.49 26.40
CA THR A 154 -24.98 -8.67 24.92
C THR A 154 -26.37 -8.38 24.33
N ALA A 155 -27.03 -7.29 24.72
CA ALA A 155 -28.41 -7.01 24.30
C ALA A 155 -28.62 -5.88 23.26
N LEU A 156 -27.55 -5.31 22.67
CA LEU A 156 -27.67 -4.19 21.72
C LEU A 156 -26.87 -4.41 20.42
N VAL A 157 -26.99 -5.61 19.83
CA VAL A 157 -26.30 -5.96 18.56
C VAL A 157 -27.25 -6.39 17.44
N ASP A 158 -28.55 -6.54 17.69
CA ASP A 158 -29.49 -7.12 16.71
C ASP A 158 -29.97 -6.14 15.62
N GLU A 159 -30.05 -4.83 15.86
CA GLU A 159 -30.57 -3.89 14.85
C GLU A 159 -29.55 -3.51 13.75
N LEU A 160 -28.24 -3.64 14.02
CA LEU A 160 -27.18 -3.32 13.05
C LEU A 160 -26.93 -4.45 12.03
N LEU A 161 -27.30 -5.69 12.37
CA LEU A 161 -27.11 -6.88 11.55
C LEU A 161 -28.02 -6.93 10.31
N LEU A 162 -29.20 -6.30 10.37
CA LEU A 162 -30.20 -6.41 9.30
C LEU A 162 -29.84 -5.62 8.02
N GLN A 163 -29.04 -4.55 8.14
CA GLN A 163 -28.57 -3.78 6.98
C GLN A 163 -27.34 -4.40 6.32
N TRP A 164 -26.56 -5.20 7.04
CA TRP A 164 -25.40 -5.90 6.49
C TRP A 164 -25.81 -7.18 5.74
N SER A 165 -26.81 -7.92 6.22
CA SER A 165 -27.23 -9.20 5.61
C SER A 165 -27.89 -9.07 4.23
N ALA A 166 -28.56 -7.96 3.93
CA ALA A 166 -29.26 -7.77 2.64
C ALA A 166 -28.32 -7.56 1.44
N ALA A 167 -27.05 -7.23 1.67
CA ALA A 167 -26.07 -6.96 0.60
C ALA A 167 -25.25 -8.20 0.20
N VAL A 168 -25.27 -9.28 0.99
CA VAL A 168 -24.31 -10.39 0.87
C VAL A 168 -24.92 -11.66 0.25
N ASP A 169 -26.24 -11.74 0.13
CA ASP A 169 -26.90 -13.04 -0.09
C ASP A 169 -27.25 -13.39 -1.55
N SER A 170 -26.37 -13.10 -2.52
CA SER A 170 -26.42 -13.76 -3.85
C SER A 170 -25.12 -13.65 -4.66
N PRO A 171 -24.20 -14.64 -4.58
CA PRO A 171 -23.22 -14.86 -5.63
C PRO A 171 -23.84 -15.60 -6.85
N PRO A 172 -23.46 -15.27 -8.11
CA PRO A 172 -23.89 -16.02 -9.27
C PRO A 172 -23.36 -17.47 -9.24
N ARG A 173 -24.21 -18.40 -9.67
CA ARG A 173 -24.13 -19.87 -9.55
C ARG A 173 -22.92 -20.56 -10.22
N ALA A 174 -21.91 -19.82 -10.69
CA ALA A 174 -20.80 -20.35 -11.49
C ALA A 174 -19.52 -20.70 -10.70
N ALA A 175 -19.44 -20.37 -9.41
CA ALA A 175 -18.21 -20.52 -8.62
C ALA A 175 -18.15 -21.81 -7.75
N ARG A 176 -19.10 -22.74 -7.91
CA ARG A 176 -19.18 -23.95 -7.07
C ARG A 176 -18.41 -25.17 -7.59
N ASP A 177 -17.95 -25.17 -8.84
CA ASP A 177 -17.39 -26.39 -9.46
C ASP A 177 -15.85 -26.46 -9.49
N LEU A 178 -15.11 -25.52 -8.88
CA LEU A 178 -13.64 -25.44 -9.03
C LEU A 178 -12.82 -25.73 -7.77
N LEU A 179 -13.44 -26.13 -6.65
CA LEU A 179 -12.72 -26.34 -5.37
C LEU A 179 -12.38 -27.80 -5.02
N GLU A 180 -12.80 -28.79 -5.80
CA GLU A 180 -12.58 -30.21 -5.43
C GLU A 180 -11.39 -30.91 -6.12
N GLU A 181 -10.68 -30.29 -7.07
CA GLU A 181 -9.71 -31.05 -7.91
C GLU A 181 -8.22 -30.68 -7.82
N ASN A 182 -7.75 -29.79 -6.95
CA ASN A 182 -6.31 -29.45 -6.94
C ASN A 182 -5.61 -29.53 -5.57
N SER A 183 -5.89 -30.59 -4.80
CA SER A 183 -4.94 -31.06 -3.79
C SER A 183 -3.90 -31.97 -4.45
N CYS A 184 -2.63 -31.57 -4.28
CA CYS A 184 -1.39 -32.32 -4.57
C CYS A 184 -0.67 -31.98 -5.88
N LEU A 185 0.06 -30.85 -5.88
CA LEU A 185 1.35 -30.73 -6.59
C LEU A 185 2.30 -29.81 -5.80
N VAL A 186 3.38 -30.41 -5.26
CA VAL A 186 4.61 -29.67 -4.94
C VAL A 186 5.25 -29.27 -6.28
N THR A 187 5.13 -28.01 -6.67
CA THR A 187 5.94 -27.44 -7.75
C THR A 187 6.31 -25.99 -7.44
N ARG A 188 7.62 -25.77 -7.24
CA ARG A 188 8.43 -24.54 -7.39
C ARG A 188 7.71 -23.20 -7.19
N SER A 189 8.12 -22.46 -6.16
CA SER A 189 7.85 -21.04 -5.97
C SER A 189 8.00 -20.27 -7.29
N PRO A 190 7.03 -19.44 -7.72
CA PRO A 190 7.22 -18.58 -8.88
C PRO A 190 8.41 -17.65 -8.58
N GLN A 191 9.47 -17.76 -9.38
CA GLN A 191 10.62 -16.87 -9.33
C GLN A 191 10.10 -15.45 -9.54
N ARG A 192 10.01 -14.66 -8.48
CA ARG A 192 9.59 -13.25 -8.56
C ARG A 192 10.55 -12.54 -9.51
N SER A 193 10.02 -11.92 -10.56
CA SER A 193 10.77 -11.04 -11.44
C SER A 193 11.38 -9.93 -10.58
N ARG A 194 12.70 -9.77 -10.64
CA ARG A 194 13.43 -8.74 -9.90
C ARG A 194 14.14 -7.84 -10.90
N PRO A 195 13.81 -6.54 -10.96
CA PRO A 195 14.49 -5.58 -11.82
C PRO A 195 15.94 -5.39 -11.35
N GLN A 196 16.85 -5.33 -12.30
CA GLN A 196 18.25 -5.00 -12.10
C GLN A 196 18.59 -3.74 -12.89
N LEU A 197 19.35 -2.85 -12.29
CA LEU A 197 19.96 -1.70 -12.95
C LEU A 197 21.44 -2.00 -13.15
N HIS A 198 21.89 -1.96 -14.39
CA HIS A 198 23.29 -2.13 -14.77
C HIS A 198 23.86 -0.76 -15.12
N PHE A 199 24.82 -0.29 -14.35
CA PHE A 199 25.50 0.99 -14.58
C PHE A 199 26.69 0.78 -15.52
N ASP A 200 27.00 1.79 -16.33
CA ASP A 200 28.19 1.81 -17.19
C ASP A 200 29.52 1.77 -16.38
N THR A 201 29.47 2.12 -15.10
CA THR A 201 30.55 1.93 -14.12
C THR A 201 30.81 0.46 -13.76
N GLY A 202 29.98 -0.47 -14.23
CA GLY A 202 30.05 -1.90 -13.91
C GLY A 202 29.28 -2.31 -12.65
N GLN A 203 28.74 -1.35 -11.90
CA GLN A 203 27.87 -1.63 -10.75
C GLN A 203 26.55 -2.25 -11.24
N THR A 204 26.06 -3.27 -10.53
CA THR A 204 24.73 -3.85 -10.79
C THR A 204 23.94 -3.84 -9.50
N VAL A 205 22.70 -3.35 -9.55
CA VAL A 205 21.85 -3.21 -8.36
C VAL A 205 20.49 -3.83 -8.62
N THR A 206 20.04 -4.68 -7.70
CA THR A 206 18.69 -5.28 -7.77
C THR A 206 17.73 -4.43 -6.95
N ILE A 207 16.58 -4.05 -7.53
CA ILE A 207 15.55 -3.27 -6.83
C ILE A 207 14.51 -4.25 -6.29
N GLU A 208 14.36 -4.29 -4.96
CA GLU A 208 13.38 -5.15 -4.29
C GLU A 208 12.02 -4.46 -4.09
N SER A 209 12.05 -3.15 -3.86
CA SER A 209 10.88 -2.30 -3.65
C SER A 209 11.24 -0.85 -3.98
N THR A 210 11.51 0.00 -3.00
CA THR A 210 11.81 1.42 -3.20
C THR A 210 13.28 1.70 -3.00
N ALA A 211 13.92 2.41 -3.92
CA ALA A 211 15.32 2.78 -3.80
C ALA A 211 15.58 4.24 -4.19
N LEU A 212 16.39 4.94 -3.40
CA LEU A 212 16.91 6.25 -3.78
C LEU A 212 18.26 6.06 -4.44
N LEU A 213 18.49 6.76 -5.55
CA LEU A 213 19.73 6.71 -6.28
C LEU A 213 20.36 8.09 -6.35
N GLY A 214 21.66 8.16 -6.10
CA GLY A 214 22.45 9.39 -6.28
C GLY A 214 23.88 9.22 -5.79
N ARG A 215 24.68 10.30 -5.80
CA ARG A 215 26.08 10.24 -5.31
C ARG A 215 26.18 10.10 -3.79
N LYS A 216 25.17 10.58 -3.06
CA LYS A 216 25.05 10.50 -1.60
C LYS A 216 23.57 10.53 -1.23
N PRO A 217 22.82 9.45 -1.56
CA PRO A 217 21.38 9.43 -1.38
C PRO A 217 21.08 9.55 0.11
N THR A 218 20.35 10.59 0.45
CA THR A 218 19.81 10.80 1.79
C THR A 218 18.31 10.83 1.65
N PRO A 219 17.58 9.96 2.37
CA PRO A 219 16.14 10.08 2.44
C PRO A 219 15.76 11.42 3.06
N ASP A 220 14.66 12.00 2.60
CA ASP A 220 14.04 13.08 3.34
C ASP A 220 13.62 12.58 4.74
N PRO A 221 13.52 13.46 5.76
CA PRO A 221 13.29 13.07 7.16
C PRO A 221 12.06 12.17 7.39
N ASP A 222 11.08 12.21 6.48
CA ASP A 222 9.82 11.44 6.52
C ASP A 222 9.70 10.39 5.40
N GLU A 223 10.76 10.19 4.59
CA GLU A 223 10.82 9.28 3.45
C GLU A 223 11.43 7.93 3.85
N LEU A 224 10.65 6.85 3.77
CA LEU A 224 11.14 5.50 4.04
C LEU A 224 11.43 4.77 2.73
N VAL A 225 12.72 4.64 2.44
CA VAL A 225 13.25 3.92 1.28
C VAL A 225 13.86 2.58 1.70
N ALA A 226 13.64 1.54 0.90
CA ALA A 226 14.17 0.21 1.19
C ALA A 226 15.67 0.08 0.86
N ALA A 227 16.17 0.86 -0.10
CA ALA A 227 17.58 0.88 -0.45
C ALA A 227 18.08 2.29 -0.76
N LEU A 228 19.32 2.57 -0.36
CA LEU A 228 20.05 3.77 -0.75
C LEU A 228 21.17 3.34 -1.69
N ILE A 229 21.04 3.66 -2.97
CA ILE A 229 21.95 3.29 -4.05
C ILE A 229 22.90 4.45 -4.29
N SER A 230 24.07 4.39 -3.66
CA SER A 230 25.16 5.31 -3.97
C SER A 230 25.83 4.91 -5.28
N VAL A 231 25.88 5.84 -6.23
CA VAL A 231 26.64 5.70 -7.48
C VAL A 231 27.94 6.51 -7.39
N ILE A 232 29.02 5.96 -7.93
CA ILE A 232 30.31 6.65 -8.02
C ILE A 232 30.27 7.55 -9.25
N ASP A 233 30.23 8.85 -9.02
CA ASP A 233 30.28 9.86 -10.07
C ASP A 233 31.39 10.87 -9.77
N HIS A 234 32.48 10.79 -10.53
CA HIS A 234 33.64 11.69 -10.40
C HIS A 234 33.41 13.06 -11.06
N SER A 235 32.44 13.16 -11.97
CA SER A 235 32.10 14.40 -12.68
C SER A 235 31.17 15.32 -11.87
N PHE A 236 30.63 14.81 -10.75
CA PHE A 236 29.63 15.48 -9.90
C PHE A 236 28.36 15.92 -10.66
N THR A 237 28.03 15.27 -11.77
CA THR A 237 26.82 15.48 -12.56
C THR A 237 25.58 14.78 -11.97
N VAL A 238 25.76 13.86 -11.03
CA VAL A 238 24.66 13.19 -10.31
C VAL A 238 24.38 13.91 -8.98
N SER A 239 23.12 14.32 -8.75
CA SER A 239 22.65 14.88 -7.48
C SER A 239 22.86 13.95 -6.28
N LYS A 240 22.84 14.51 -5.06
CA LYS A 240 22.95 13.74 -3.80
C LYS A 240 21.88 12.65 -3.74
N THR A 241 20.63 13.06 -3.90
CA THR A 241 19.47 12.21 -4.20
C THR A 241 18.98 12.65 -5.58
N HIS A 242 19.04 11.77 -6.57
CA HIS A 242 18.74 12.08 -7.97
C HIS A 242 17.44 11.41 -8.41
N LEU A 243 17.28 10.12 -8.15
CA LEU A 243 16.08 9.37 -8.50
C LEU A 243 15.46 8.71 -7.29
N LEU A 244 14.14 8.57 -7.36
CA LEU A 244 13.36 7.59 -6.62
C LEU A 244 12.95 6.48 -7.60
N LEU A 245 13.28 5.24 -7.25
CA LEU A 245 12.94 4.04 -7.99
C LEU A 245 11.94 3.23 -7.19
N GLU A 246 10.87 2.77 -7.83
CA GLU A 246 9.79 2.03 -7.18
C GLU A 246 9.44 0.78 -7.99
N TRP A 247 9.73 -0.39 -7.44
CA TRP A 247 9.28 -1.68 -7.98
C TRP A 247 7.92 -2.04 -7.38
N LEU A 248 6.86 -1.92 -8.19
CA LEU A 248 5.48 -2.15 -7.79
C LEU A 248 4.73 -2.98 -8.82
N ASP A 249 4.00 -4.01 -8.38
CA ASP A 249 3.12 -4.83 -9.23
C ASP A 249 3.82 -5.34 -10.51
N SER A 250 5.08 -5.75 -10.38
CA SER A 250 5.98 -6.19 -11.48
C SER A 250 6.34 -5.11 -12.50
N THR A 251 6.21 -3.85 -12.13
CA THR A 251 6.54 -2.67 -12.94
C THR A 251 7.54 -1.80 -12.19
N LEU A 252 8.56 -1.31 -12.91
CA LEU A 252 9.55 -0.39 -12.35
C LEU A 252 9.15 1.05 -12.69
N TRP A 253 9.05 1.90 -11.68
CA TRP A 253 8.79 3.31 -11.81
C TRP A 253 10.03 4.11 -11.43
N VAL A 254 10.22 5.24 -12.08
CA VAL A 254 11.27 6.21 -11.81
C VAL A 254 10.67 7.59 -11.65
N THR A 255 11.14 8.32 -10.65
CA THR A 255 10.73 9.69 -10.38
C THR A 255 11.98 10.53 -10.16
N ASP A 256 12.13 11.62 -10.92
CA ASP A 256 13.23 12.57 -10.72
C ASP A 256 13.00 13.40 -9.45
N ARG A 257 13.97 13.36 -8.52
CA ARG A 257 13.90 14.08 -7.23
C ARG A 257 14.51 15.48 -7.37
N HIS A 258 14.00 16.25 -8.34
CA HIS A 258 14.49 17.60 -8.64
C HIS A 258 16.01 17.64 -8.89
N SER A 259 16.50 16.74 -9.74
CA SER A 259 17.93 16.67 -10.05
C SER A 259 18.41 17.93 -10.79
N ALA A 260 19.70 18.28 -10.60
CA ALA A 260 20.26 19.50 -11.17
C ALA A 260 20.47 19.40 -12.70
N ASN A 261 20.71 18.20 -13.21
CA ASN A 261 20.99 17.94 -14.63
C ASN A 261 19.84 17.23 -15.35
N GLY A 262 18.73 16.96 -14.65
CA GLY A 262 17.60 16.23 -15.20
C GLY A 262 17.89 14.75 -15.45
N VAL A 263 16.87 14.06 -15.94
CA VAL A 263 16.89 12.64 -16.24
C VAL A 263 16.38 12.42 -17.65
N ASP A 264 17.23 11.83 -18.50
CA ASP A 264 16.85 11.49 -19.86
C ASP A 264 16.60 10.00 -19.97
N LEU A 265 15.42 9.63 -20.46
CA LEU A 265 15.07 8.26 -20.78
C LEU A 265 15.28 8.00 -22.27
N GLN A 266 16.12 7.01 -22.58
CA GLN A 266 16.32 6.48 -23.91
C GLN A 266 15.67 5.10 -24.02
N ARG A 267 14.59 5.02 -24.80
CA ARG A 267 13.91 3.78 -25.12
C ARG A 267 14.28 3.35 -26.54
N ASN A 268 14.62 2.09 -26.73
CA ASN A 268 14.99 1.55 -28.04
C ASN A 268 13.87 1.81 -29.07
N GLY A 269 14.18 2.65 -30.07
CA GLY A 269 13.26 3.01 -31.16
C GLY A 269 12.51 4.32 -30.99
N ASP A 270 12.54 4.93 -29.80
CA ASP A 270 11.89 6.22 -29.52
C ASP A 270 12.92 7.36 -29.38
N SER A 271 12.48 8.60 -29.57
CA SER A 271 13.30 9.77 -29.27
C SER A 271 13.56 9.89 -27.76
N PRO A 272 14.75 10.36 -27.33
CA PRO A 272 15.05 10.61 -25.92
C PRO A 272 13.96 11.47 -25.28
N THR A 273 13.46 11.04 -24.12
CA THR A 273 12.42 11.74 -23.36
C THR A 273 13.00 12.27 -22.07
N VAL A 274 12.98 13.59 -21.89
CA VAL A 274 13.33 14.22 -20.61
C VAL A 274 12.19 13.98 -19.63
N LEU A 275 12.49 13.44 -18.45
CA LEU A 275 11.49 13.22 -17.42
C LEU A 275 11.19 14.53 -16.67
N GLU A 276 9.91 14.76 -16.36
CA GLU A 276 9.50 15.88 -15.52
C GLU A 276 9.80 15.58 -14.03
N PRO A 277 10.36 16.53 -13.27
CA PRO A 277 10.58 16.37 -11.84
C PRO A 277 9.31 16.01 -11.07
N ASP A 278 9.42 15.11 -10.10
CA ASP A 278 8.33 14.59 -9.26
C ASP A 278 7.14 13.93 -10.00
N VAL A 279 7.27 13.67 -11.31
CA VAL A 279 6.30 12.91 -12.09
C VAL A 279 6.80 11.46 -12.26
N PRO A 280 6.07 10.44 -11.74
CA PRO A 280 6.46 9.04 -11.93
C PRO A 280 6.36 8.61 -13.38
N PHE A 281 7.44 8.00 -13.89
CA PHE A 281 7.52 7.46 -15.23
C PHE A 281 7.77 5.94 -15.21
N GLN A 282 7.11 5.21 -16.10
CA GLN A 282 7.22 3.75 -16.17
C GLN A 282 8.45 3.31 -16.99
N LEU A 283 9.37 2.58 -16.34
CA LEU A 283 10.52 1.91 -16.95
C LEU A 283 10.15 0.51 -17.45
N ARG A 284 10.71 0.14 -18.60
CA ARG A 284 10.60 -1.17 -19.24
C ARG A 284 11.95 -1.88 -19.30
N ASP A 285 11.90 -3.17 -19.56
CA ASP A 285 13.12 -3.95 -19.84
C ASP A 285 13.85 -3.37 -21.06
N GLY A 286 15.15 -3.15 -20.93
CA GLY A 286 16.00 -2.57 -21.97
C GLY A 286 15.98 -1.04 -22.04
N ASP A 287 15.19 -0.34 -21.22
CA ASP A 287 15.25 1.13 -21.15
C ASP A 287 16.62 1.57 -20.61
N GLN A 288 17.16 2.66 -21.16
CA GLN A 288 18.39 3.30 -20.69
C GLN A 288 18.06 4.64 -20.04
N VAL A 289 18.45 4.82 -18.78
CA VAL A 289 18.28 6.07 -18.04
C VAL A 289 19.64 6.77 -17.97
N VAL A 290 19.67 8.04 -18.38
CA VAL A 290 20.87 8.87 -18.38
C VAL A 290 20.72 9.94 -17.30
N LEU A 291 21.73 10.03 -16.43
CA LEU A 291 21.78 10.91 -15.27
C LEU A 291 23.07 11.74 -15.36
N GLY A 292 23.00 12.86 -16.06
CA GLY A 292 24.21 13.60 -16.42
C GLY A 292 25.12 12.75 -17.31
N GLU A 293 26.32 12.39 -16.84
CA GLU A 293 27.25 11.53 -17.57
C GLU A 293 27.07 10.03 -17.30
N LEU A 294 26.35 9.67 -16.23
CA LEU A 294 26.13 8.28 -15.83
C LEU A 294 24.98 7.67 -16.64
N ARG A 295 25.21 6.48 -17.20
CA ARG A 295 24.14 5.70 -17.86
C ARG A 295 23.85 4.42 -17.09
N CYS A 296 22.56 4.12 -16.93
CA CYS A 296 22.12 2.82 -16.44
C CYS A 296 21.14 2.16 -17.40
N THR A 297 21.27 0.86 -17.56
CA THR A 297 20.38 0.02 -18.36
C THR A 297 19.51 -0.83 -17.43
N VAL A 298 18.21 -0.80 -17.69
CA VAL A 298 17.22 -1.55 -16.93
C VAL A 298 17.10 -2.96 -17.48
N SER A 299 17.23 -3.97 -16.63
CA SER A 299 16.94 -5.37 -16.96
C SER A 299 15.87 -5.93 -16.02
N ILE A 300 14.69 -6.25 -16.54
CA ILE A 300 13.57 -6.84 -15.81
C ILE A 300 13.44 -8.31 -16.26
N LYS A 301 14.21 -9.20 -15.63
CA LYS A 301 14.10 -10.64 -15.94
C LYS A 301 12.80 -11.19 -15.36
N THR A 302 11.82 -11.42 -16.23
CA THR A 302 10.59 -12.14 -15.87
C THR A 302 10.91 -13.63 -15.80
N GLY A 303 10.63 -14.27 -14.67
CA GLY A 303 10.86 -15.70 -14.48
C GLY A 303 9.89 -16.55 -15.29
N ALA A 304 10.07 -16.67 -16.62
CA ALA A 304 9.42 -17.69 -17.42
C ALA A 304 10.23 -18.04 -18.69
N SER A 305 10.60 -19.33 -18.77
CA SER A 305 10.91 -20.07 -20.00
C SER A 305 12.19 -19.70 -20.75
N ASP A 306 13.33 -20.15 -20.25
CA ASP A 306 14.37 -20.70 -21.13
C ASP A 306 13.82 -21.99 -21.76
N ARG A 307 13.11 -21.84 -22.89
CA ARG A 307 12.99 -22.93 -23.86
C ARG A 307 14.04 -22.64 -24.92
N GLY A 308 15.17 -23.30 -24.71
CA GLY A 308 16.31 -23.30 -25.61
C GLY A 308 15.88 -23.50 -27.05
N GLY A 309 16.48 -22.68 -27.90
CA GLY A 309 16.57 -22.97 -29.32
C GLY A 309 17.43 -24.21 -29.55
N SER A 310 16.93 -25.09 -30.40
CA SER A 310 17.66 -26.06 -31.21
C SER A 310 16.68 -26.31 -32.39
N ARG A 311 16.86 -25.96 -33.66
CA ARG A 311 18.02 -26.14 -34.58
C ARG A 311 18.74 -27.44 -34.22
N GLU A 312 18.53 -28.57 -34.90
CA GLU A 312 18.41 -28.86 -36.34
C GLU A 312 17.56 -30.12 -36.57
#